data_AF-A0A6B0D3G9-F1
#
_entry.id   AF-A0A6B0D3G9-F1
#
_cell.length_a   1.000
_cell.length_b   1.000
_cell.length_c   1.000
_cell.angle_alpha   90.00
_cell.angle_beta   90.00
_cell.angle_gamma   90.00
#
_symmetry.space_group_name_H-M   'P 1'
#
loop_
_entity.id
_entity.type
_entity.pdbx_description
1 polymer ?
#
loop_
_entity_poly.entity_id
_entity_poly.type
_entity_poly.pdbx_seq_one_letter_code
_entity_poly.pdbx_strand_id
1 'polypeptide(L)' 'MRDYTKQYINGEWVESNSNETIEVINPATEEVIGKVAKGNKADVDKAVEAAD' A
#
# COMPACT_ATOMS: atom_id res chain seq x y z
N MET A 1 0.25 8.20 14.42
CA MET A 1 0.85 7.61 13.22
C MET A 1 -0.04 6.49 12.75
N ARG A 2 -0.46 6.47 11.48
CA ARG A 2 -1.28 5.39 10.91
C ARG A 2 -0.46 4.61 9.90
N ASP A 3 -0.36 3.30 10.10
CA ASP A 3 0.42 2.41 9.24
C ASP A 3 -0.52 1.43 8.55
N TYR A 4 -0.66 1.57 7.23
CA TYR A 4 -1.43 0.68 6.37
C TYR A 4 -0.46 -0.05 5.43
N THR A 5 0.27 -1.02 5.99
CA THR A 5 1.35 -1.74 5.27
C THR A 5 0.87 -2.94 4.47
N LYS A 6 -0.45 -3.18 4.45
CA LYS A 6 -1.11 -4.22 3.63
C LYS A 6 -1.91 -3.58 2.51
N GLN A 7 -2.06 -4.32 1.41
CA GLN A 7 -2.95 -3.99 0.31
C GLN A 7 -4.23 -4.81 0.39
N TYR A 8 -5.34 -4.26 -0.12
CA TYR A 8 -6.61 -4.96 -0.17
C TYR A 8 -6.81 -5.55 -1.56
N ILE A 9 -6.65 -6.86 -1.70
CA ILE A 9 -6.69 -7.59 -2.97
C ILE A 9 -7.59 -8.80 -2.78
N ASN A 10 -8.53 -9.02 -3.72
CA ASN A 10 -9.46 -10.16 -3.69
C ASN A 10 -10.26 -10.30 -2.38
N GLY A 11 -10.71 -9.17 -1.81
CA GLY A 11 -11.48 -9.18 -0.55
C GLY A 11 -10.64 -9.35 0.72
N GLU A 12 -9.32 -9.47 0.61
CA GLU A 12 -8.41 -9.77 1.72
C GLU A 12 -7.30 -8.72 1.88
N TRP A 13 -6.79 -8.57 3.11
CA TRP A 13 -5.61 -7.75 3.40
C TRP A 13 -4.33 -8.57 3.25
N VAL A 14 -3.57 -8.32 2.19
CA VAL A 14 -2.35 -9.05 1.83
C VAL A 14 -1.11 -8.19 2.04
N GLU A 15 0.02 -8.82 2.37
CA GLU A 15 1.32 -8.14 2.39
C GLU A 15 1.71 -7.72 0.96
N SER A 16 2.30 -6.54 0.81
CA SER A 16 2.80 -6.12 -0.51
C SER A 16 4.03 -6.93 -0.89
N ASN A 17 4.11 -7.32 -2.17
CA ASN A 17 5.27 -8.04 -2.72
C ASN A 17 6.52 -7.15 -2.87
N SER A 18 6.45 -5.84 -2.58
CA SER A 18 7.61 -4.95 -2.64
C SER A 18 8.43 -4.93 -1.35
N ASN A 19 7.81 -5.22 -0.20
CA ASN A 19 8.32 -4.92 1.15
C ASN A 19 8.71 -3.43 1.37
N GLU A 20 8.26 -2.53 0.50
CA GLU A 20 8.52 -1.09 0.58
C GLU A 20 7.31 -0.35 1.13
N THR A 21 7.54 0.83 1.71
CA THR A 21 6.48 1.74 2.18
C THR A 21 6.68 3.15 1.63
N ILE A 22 5.58 3.90 1.52
CA ILE A 22 5.57 5.33 1.20
C ILE A 22 5.17 6.09 2.45
N GLU A 23 5.93 7.12 2.81
CA GLU A 23 5.57 8.06 3.86
C GLU A 23 4.48 9.01 3.38
N VAL A 24 3.42 9.13 4.16
CA VAL A 24 2.35 10.09 3.90
C VAL A 24 2.71 11.39 4.63
N ILE A 25 2.95 12.43 3.84
CA ILE A 25 3.40 13.75 4.33
C ILE A 25 2.19 14.68 4.39
N ASN A 26 2.04 15.42 5.50
CA ASN A 26 1.07 16.50 5.61
C ASN A 26 1.53 17.69 4.76
N PRO A 27 0.78 18.11 3.73
CA PRO A 27 1.22 19.19 2.84
C PRO A 27 1.26 20.57 3.53
N ALA A 28 0.63 20.73 4.70
CA ALA A 28 0.63 22.00 5.42
C ALA A 28 1.79 22.14 6.42
N THR A 29 2.34 21.03 6.93
CA THR A 29 3.38 21.03 7.98
C THR A 29 4.66 20.31 7.59
N GLU A 30 4.67 19.62 6.45
CA GLU A 30 5.75 18.74 5.98
C GLU A 30 6.06 17.56 6.92
N GLU A 31 5.23 17.32 7.94
CA GLU A 31 5.39 16.23 8.89
C GLU A 31 4.88 14.90 8.32
N VAL A 32 5.52 13.79 8.70
CA VAL A 32 5.05 12.44 8.38
C VAL A 32 3.86 12.08 9.28
N ILE A 33 2.71 11.81 8.65
CA ILE A 33 1.46 11.47 9.37
C ILE A 33 1.13 9.97 9.33
N GLY A 34 1.81 9.20 8.48
CA GLY A 34 1.63 7.75 8.39
C GLY A 34 2.47 7.09 7.31
N LYS A 35 2.27 5.79 7.12
CA LYS A 35 2.91 4.97 6.08
C LYS A 35 1.89 4.10 5.37
N VAL A 36 2.09 3.90 4.08
CA VAL A 36 1.28 2.96 3.27
C VAL A 36 2.19 1.98 2.53
N ALA A 37 1.70 0.78 2.25
CA ALA A 37 2.41 -0.18 1.42
C ALA A 37 2.67 0.40 0.02
N LYS A 38 3.89 0.24 -0.50
CA LYS A 38 4.21 0.61 -1.88
C LYS A 38 3.96 -0.58 -2.80
N GLY A 39 2.88 -0.60 -3.55
CA GLY A 39 2.65 -1.71 -4.49
C GLY A 39 3.70 -1.82 -5.59
N ASN A 40 3.95 -3.04 -6.05
CA ASN A 40 4.74 -3.31 -7.25
C ASN A 40 3.92 -4.00 -8.34
N LYS A 41 4.56 -4.31 -9.48
CA LYS A 41 3.92 -4.99 -10.60
C LYS A 41 3.20 -6.28 -10.19
N ALA A 42 3.80 -7.09 -9.31
CA ALA A 42 3.20 -8.36 -8.89
C ALA A 42 1.94 -8.17 -8.04
N ASP A 43 1.86 -7.11 -7.23
CA ASP A 43 0.63 -6.75 -6.52
C ASP A 43 -0.47 -6.34 -7.50
N VAL A 44 -0.12 -5.55 -8.53
CA VAL A 44 -1.06 -5.15 -9.59
C VAL A 44 -1.56 -6.35 -10.38
N ASP A 45 -0.67 -7.25 -10.79
CA ASP A 45 -1.03 -8.45 -11.55
C ASP A 45 -2.04 -9.32 -10.76
N LYS A 46 -1.81 -9.53 -9.45
CA LYS A 46 -2.75 -10.27 -8.58
C LYS A 46 -4.11 -9.58 -8.46
N ALA A 47 -4.13 -8.25 -8.39
CA ALA A 47 -5.37 -7.48 -8.30
C ALA A 47 -6.18 -7.55 -9.60
N VAL A 48 -5.51 -7.54 -10.75
CA VAL A 48 -6.15 -7.72 -12.06
C VAL A 48 -6.69 -9.14 -12.20
N GLU A 49 -5.89 -10.16 -11.90
CA GLU A 49 -6.31 -11.58 -11.98
C GLU A 49 -7.53 -11.87 -11.08
N ALA A 50 -7.63 -11.23 -9.92
CA ALA A 50 -8.77 -11.40 -9.02
C ALA A 50 -10.06 -10.68 -9.48
N ALA A 51 -9.97 -9.78 -10.46
CA ALA A 51 -11.08 -8.97 -10.94
C ALA A 51 -11.71 -9.47 -12.24
N ASP A 52 -10.99 -10.31 -13.00
CA ASP A 52 -11.47 -10.99 -14.22
C ASP A 52 -12.45 -12.14 -13.90
#